data_AF-A0AAE3QV85-F1
#
_entry.id   AF-A0AAE3QV85-F1
#
_cell.length_a   1.000
_cell.length_b   1.000
_cell.length_c   1.000
_cell.angle_alpha   90.00
_cell.angle_beta   90.00
_cell.angle_gamma   90.00
#
_symmetry.space_group_name_H-M   'P 1'
#
loop_
_entity.id
_entity.type
_entity.pdbx_description
1 polymer ?
#
loop_
_entity_poly.entity_id
_entity_poly.type
_entity_poly.pdbx_seq_one_letter_code
_entity_poly.pdbx_strand_id
1 'polypeptide(L)'
;MKKRLLRTLSCFLLLLGFCSTVNAQSLYWVGDGGSWNDDSHWSATSGGSGGAGVPATTNAAIFDANSFSSAGQTVTLTTGAICGSINWTGVTNNPTLDLAANLTISGTSAIFADGMSLSGSATITFTSASNTTLTLSNTAKTFGNISFSSNTARTVNVNFASSNAITQTVGVFTVGNNVTLNLNGPANKVFGGISCGTNLRLYQLNNATVNGTANLGASTSLTISGAGYGVDNVVFNGPMSLTQTLIY
;
A
#
# COMPACT_ATOMS: atom_id res chain seq x y z
N MET A 1 14.90 -56.46 -0.06
CA MET A 1 14.33 -55.23 0.54
C MET A 1 14.95 -53.93 0.02
N LYS A 2 16.29 -53.76 -0.06
CA LYS A 2 16.95 -52.51 -0.50
C LYS A 2 16.53 -51.95 -1.88
N LYS A 3 16.26 -52.81 -2.89
CA LYS A 3 15.84 -52.37 -4.24
C LYS A 3 14.38 -51.85 -4.31
N ARG A 4 13.50 -52.24 -3.37
CA ARG A 4 12.12 -51.71 -3.27
C ARG A 4 12.11 -50.33 -2.62
N LEU A 5 12.96 -50.12 -1.61
CA LEU A 5 13.10 -48.83 -0.92
C LEU A 5 13.62 -47.72 -1.84
N LEU A 6 14.54 -48.03 -2.76
CA LEU A 6 15.12 -47.06 -3.70
C LEU A 6 14.13 -46.58 -4.78
N ARG A 7 13.18 -47.45 -5.19
CA ARG A 7 12.13 -47.09 -6.17
C ARG A 7 11.02 -46.22 -5.56
N THR A 8 10.68 -46.46 -4.30
CA THR A 8 9.70 -45.64 -3.56
C THR A 8 10.29 -44.27 -3.17
N LEU A 9 11.58 -44.23 -2.82
CA LEU A 9 12.30 -42.98 -2.54
C LEU A 9 12.47 -42.11 -3.80
N SER A 10 12.64 -42.73 -4.97
CA SER A 10 12.72 -42.03 -6.26
C SER A 10 11.40 -41.38 -6.68
N CYS A 11 10.24 -41.94 -6.31
CA CYS A 11 8.93 -41.31 -6.56
C CYS A 11 8.65 -40.17 -5.58
N PHE A 12 9.14 -40.27 -4.34
CA PHE A 12 8.97 -39.22 -3.32
C PHE A 12 9.85 -37.99 -3.61
N LEU A 13 11.04 -38.17 -4.20
CA LEU A 13 11.87 -37.05 -4.66
C LEU A 13 11.31 -36.33 -5.90
N LEU A 14 10.58 -37.02 -6.77
CA LEU A 14 9.92 -36.41 -7.94
C LEU A 14 8.69 -35.56 -7.59
N LEU A 15 8.10 -35.77 -6.41
CA LEU A 15 6.95 -35.00 -5.89
C LEU A 15 7.34 -33.75 -5.08
N LEU A 16 8.60 -33.63 -4.66
CA LEU A 16 9.12 -32.47 -3.91
C LEU A 16 9.59 -31.31 -4.82
N GLY A 17 9.48 -31.46 -6.14
CA GLY A 17 10.03 -30.55 -7.14
C GLY A 17 9.06 -29.54 -7.79
N PHE A 18 7.79 -29.50 -7.39
CA PHE A 18 6.83 -28.52 -7.90
C PHE A 18 6.20 -27.71 -6.76
N CYS A 19 7.04 -27.01 -6.00
CA CYS A 19 6.59 -25.75 -5.41
C CYS A 19 6.81 -24.68 -6.47
N SER A 20 5.86 -24.50 -7.38
CA SER A 20 5.85 -23.33 -8.24
C SER A 20 5.63 -22.12 -7.34
N THR A 21 6.69 -21.35 -7.11
CA THR A 21 6.51 -19.96 -6.69
C THR A 21 5.72 -19.30 -7.81
N VAL A 22 4.43 -19.03 -7.59
CA VAL A 22 3.67 -18.14 -8.46
C VAL A 22 4.35 -16.78 -8.35
N ASN A 23 5.25 -16.49 -9.29
CA ASN A 23 5.75 -15.15 -9.45
C ASN A 23 4.60 -14.34 -10.04
N ALA A 24 4.17 -13.31 -9.31
CA ALA A 24 3.20 -12.35 -9.82
C ALA A 24 3.70 -11.82 -11.17
N GLN A 25 2.94 -12.01 -12.25
CA GLN A 25 3.32 -11.49 -13.55
C GLN A 25 3.33 -9.97 -13.49
N SER A 26 4.49 -9.36 -13.77
CA SER A 26 4.63 -7.92 -13.91
C SER A 26 4.02 -7.44 -15.22
N LEU A 27 3.25 -6.36 -15.14
CA LEU A 27 2.71 -5.62 -16.27
C LEU A 27 3.22 -4.18 -16.17
N TYR A 28 3.79 -3.70 -17.26
CA TYR A 28 4.49 -2.43 -17.34
C TYR A 28 3.63 -1.42 -18.06
N TRP A 29 3.44 -0.25 -17.47
CA TRP A 29 2.79 0.87 -18.14
C TRP A 29 3.64 1.36 -19.31
N VAL A 30 3.02 1.60 -20.47
CA VAL A 30 3.65 2.12 -21.69
C VAL A 30 2.74 3.13 -22.39
N GLY A 31 3.32 4.00 -23.22
CA GLY A 31 2.54 4.90 -24.08
C GLY A 31 2.08 6.20 -23.42
N ASP A 32 2.84 6.75 -22.47
CA ASP A 32 2.60 8.06 -21.83
C ASP A 32 1.28 8.13 -21.04
N GLY A 33 0.51 9.21 -21.13
CA GLY A 33 -0.76 9.36 -20.42
C GLY A 33 -1.87 8.53 -21.06
N GLY A 34 -2.87 8.15 -20.27
CA GLY A 34 -3.96 7.30 -20.75
C GLY A 34 -4.84 6.75 -19.64
N SER A 35 -5.72 5.81 -20.00
CA SER A 35 -6.56 5.13 -19.02
C SER A 35 -5.87 3.89 -18.48
N TRP A 36 -5.82 3.73 -17.15
CA TRP A 36 -5.41 2.47 -16.51
C TRP A 36 -6.15 1.26 -17.09
N ASN A 37 -7.42 1.46 -17.44
CA ASN A 37 -8.33 0.41 -17.88
C ASN A 37 -8.21 0.05 -19.37
N ASP A 38 -7.28 0.67 -20.09
CA ASP A 38 -6.98 0.38 -21.51
C ASP A 38 -5.78 -0.58 -21.60
N ASP A 39 -6.01 -1.75 -22.22
CA ASP A 39 -5.01 -2.80 -22.33
C ASP A 39 -3.82 -2.43 -23.23
N SER A 40 -4.00 -1.48 -24.14
CA SER A 40 -2.95 -0.97 -25.02
C SER A 40 -1.86 -0.19 -24.27
N HIS A 41 -2.09 0.17 -23.01
CA HIS A 41 -1.10 0.80 -22.14
C HIS A 41 -0.36 -0.18 -21.23
N TRP A 42 -0.64 -1.49 -21.31
CA TRP A 42 0.04 -2.51 -20.50
C TRP A 42 0.85 -3.47 -21.34
N SER A 43 2.14 -3.59 -21.02
CA SER A 43 3.11 -4.46 -21.68
C SER A 43 3.59 -5.57 -20.74
N ALA A 44 3.94 -6.73 -21.28
CA ALA A 44 4.57 -7.82 -20.54
C ALA A 44 6.06 -7.55 -20.22
N THR A 45 6.65 -6.55 -20.87
CA THR A 45 8.04 -6.13 -20.68
C THR A 45 8.16 -4.61 -20.61
N SER A 46 9.13 -4.11 -19.83
CA SER A 46 9.42 -2.67 -19.74
C SER A 46 9.73 -2.08 -21.12
N GLY A 47 9.04 -0.99 -21.49
CA GLY A 47 9.18 -0.33 -22.79
C GLY A 47 8.71 -1.15 -24.00
N GLY A 48 8.05 -2.29 -23.77
CA GLY A 48 7.54 -3.16 -24.83
C GLY A 48 6.25 -2.67 -25.49
N SER A 49 5.69 -3.48 -26.37
CA SER A 49 4.39 -3.22 -26.97
C SER A 49 3.27 -3.46 -25.96
N GLY A 50 2.27 -2.58 -25.95
CA GLY A 50 1.04 -2.77 -25.19
C GLY A 50 0.18 -3.95 -25.66
N GLY A 51 -0.90 -4.22 -24.94
CA GLY A 51 -1.83 -5.33 -25.22
C GLY A 51 -1.59 -6.59 -24.40
N ALA A 52 -0.82 -6.52 -23.29
CA ALA A 52 -0.61 -7.63 -22.37
C ALA A 52 -1.78 -7.86 -21.40
N GLY A 53 -2.80 -7.00 -21.45
CA GLY A 53 -3.96 -7.01 -20.58
C GLY A 53 -3.82 -6.07 -19.38
N VAL A 54 -4.96 -5.59 -18.88
CA VAL A 54 -5.02 -4.73 -17.67
C VAL A 54 -4.67 -5.56 -16.42
N PRO A 55 -3.89 -5.03 -15.47
CA PRO A 55 -3.58 -5.73 -14.22
C PRO A 55 -4.81 -6.27 -13.49
N ALA A 56 -4.65 -7.48 -12.98
CA ALA A 56 -5.59 -8.16 -12.11
C ALA A 56 -4.97 -8.45 -10.74
N THR A 57 -5.70 -9.18 -9.88
CA THR A 57 -5.34 -9.44 -8.46
C THR A 57 -4.00 -10.12 -8.22
N THR A 58 -3.41 -10.76 -9.24
CA THR A 58 -2.13 -11.47 -9.15
C THR A 58 -1.00 -10.73 -9.86
N ASN A 59 -1.28 -9.63 -10.55
CA ASN A 59 -0.29 -8.90 -11.33
C ASN A 59 0.41 -7.80 -10.54
N ALA A 60 1.69 -7.57 -10.82
CA ALA A 60 2.38 -6.39 -10.35
C ALA A 60 2.27 -5.28 -11.42
N ALA A 61 1.64 -4.16 -11.09
CA ALA A 61 1.57 -2.99 -11.95
C ALA A 61 2.83 -2.14 -11.76
N ILE A 62 3.65 -2.03 -12.81
CA ILE A 62 4.96 -1.40 -12.77
C ILE A 62 4.96 -0.12 -13.62
N PHE A 63 5.42 0.97 -13.02
CA PHE A 63 5.69 2.23 -13.68
C PHE A 63 7.18 2.55 -13.49
N ASP A 64 7.93 2.56 -14.58
CA ASP A 64 9.38 2.71 -14.55
C ASP A 64 9.87 3.80 -15.53
N ALA A 65 11.18 3.88 -15.74
CA ALA A 65 11.80 4.89 -16.59
C ALA A 65 11.37 4.84 -18.07
N ASN A 66 10.81 3.71 -18.53
CA ASN A 66 10.34 3.54 -19.91
C ASN A 66 8.82 3.74 -20.04
N SER A 67 8.12 4.05 -18.96
CA SER A 67 6.66 4.22 -18.95
C SER A 67 6.19 5.53 -19.58
N PHE A 68 7.02 6.59 -19.48
CA PHE A 68 6.69 7.94 -19.93
C PHE A 68 7.84 8.51 -20.74
N SER A 69 7.57 8.96 -21.95
CA SER A 69 8.53 9.65 -22.83
C SER A 69 8.52 11.16 -22.62
N SER A 70 7.48 11.70 -21.98
CA SER A 70 7.26 13.14 -21.80
C SER A 70 6.80 13.50 -20.40
N ALA A 71 7.11 14.72 -19.97
CA ALA A 71 6.81 15.21 -18.62
C ALA A 71 5.32 15.47 -18.38
N GLY A 72 4.86 15.24 -17.15
CA GLY A 72 3.54 15.65 -16.67
C GLY A 72 2.36 14.84 -17.20
N GLN A 73 2.62 13.65 -17.73
CA GLN A 73 1.60 12.73 -18.22
C GLN A 73 0.66 12.26 -17.10
N THR A 74 -0.57 11.88 -17.45
CA THR A 74 -1.56 11.44 -16.47
C THR A 74 -2.10 10.06 -16.81
N VAL A 75 -2.04 9.16 -15.83
CA VAL A 75 -2.67 7.83 -15.84
C VAL A 75 -3.96 7.92 -15.06
N THR A 76 -5.09 7.67 -15.70
CA THR A 76 -6.42 7.87 -15.11
C THR A 76 -7.13 6.55 -14.85
N LEU A 77 -7.59 6.33 -13.62
CA LEU A 77 -8.50 5.24 -13.28
C LEU A 77 -9.92 5.63 -13.68
N THR A 78 -10.31 5.36 -14.93
CA THR A 78 -11.64 5.73 -15.45
C THR A 78 -12.74 4.88 -14.83
N THR A 79 -12.40 3.66 -14.40
CA THR A 79 -13.24 2.78 -13.60
C THR A 79 -12.39 2.08 -12.52
N GLY A 80 -13.02 1.35 -11.61
CA GLY A 80 -12.32 0.66 -10.53
C GLY A 80 -11.18 -0.22 -11.06
N ALA A 81 -9.98 -0.03 -10.52
CA ALA A 81 -8.78 -0.77 -10.90
C ALA A 81 -8.36 -1.73 -9.80
N ILE A 82 -7.71 -2.83 -10.18
CA ILE A 82 -7.19 -3.82 -9.25
C ILE A 82 -5.79 -4.27 -9.66
N CYS A 83 -4.92 -4.52 -8.69
CA CYS A 83 -3.63 -5.16 -8.91
C CYS A 83 -3.20 -5.98 -7.69
N GLY A 84 -2.29 -6.92 -7.88
CA GLY A 84 -1.60 -7.60 -6.79
C GLY A 84 -0.62 -6.68 -6.07
N SER A 85 0.14 -5.89 -6.81
CA SER A 85 1.01 -4.85 -6.24
C SER A 85 1.14 -3.68 -7.22
N ILE A 86 1.60 -2.54 -6.70
CA ILE A 86 1.92 -1.38 -7.52
C ILE A 86 3.31 -0.86 -7.18
N ASN A 87 4.10 -0.53 -8.20
CA ASN A 87 5.47 -0.08 -8.01
C ASN A 87 5.83 1.04 -9.00
N TRP A 88 6.13 2.23 -8.46
CA TRP A 88 6.58 3.40 -9.20
C TRP A 88 8.09 3.67 -9.08
N THR A 89 8.86 2.69 -8.61
CA THR A 89 10.31 2.84 -8.41
C THR A 89 11.01 3.12 -9.74
N GLY A 90 11.81 4.20 -9.78
CA GLY A 90 12.57 4.56 -10.98
C GLY A 90 11.76 5.26 -12.06
N VAL A 91 10.48 5.58 -11.81
CA VAL A 91 9.70 6.39 -12.73
C VAL A 91 10.34 7.76 -12.94
N THR A 92 10.33 8.24 -14.17
CA THR A 92 10.83 9.55 -14.59
C THR A 92 9.68 10.43 -15.05
N ASN A 93 9.95 11.69 -15.39
CA ASN A 93 8.99 12.59 -16.05
C ASN A 93 7.79 13.05 -15.20
N ASN A 94 7.81 12.82 -13.89
CA ASN A 94 6.83 13.36 -12.94
C ASN A 94 5.35 13.14 -13.35
N PRO A 95 4.95 11.93 -13.78
CA PRO A 95 3.56 11.62 -14.13
C PRO A 95 2.63 11.72 -12.92
N THR A 96 1.34 11.79 -13.22
CA THR A 96 0.26 11.79 -12.24
C THR A 96 -0.56 10.52 -12.36
N LEU A 97 -0.82 9.84 -11.24
CA LEU A 97 -1.90 8.85 -11.17
C LEU A 97 -3.15 9.55 -10.63
N ASP A 98 -4.16 9.68 -11.48
CA ASP A 98 -5.46 10.25 -11.15
C ASP A 98 -6.42 9.16 -10.65
N LEU A 99 -6.73 9.24 -9.35
CA LEU A 99 -7.67 8.40 -8.64
C LEU A 99 -9.10 8.92 -8.84
N ALA A 100 -9.54 8.99 -10.10
CA ALA A 100 -10.93 9.27 -10.45
C ALA A 100 -11.88 8.11 -10.07
N ALA A 101 -11.34 6.89 -9.94
CA ALA A 101 -12.01 5.71 -9.41
C ALA A 101 -11.12 4.95 -8.42
N ASN A 102 -11.71 4.02 -7.68
CA ASN A 102 -11.03 3.29 -6.60
C ASN A 102 -9.91 2.38 -7.14
N LEU A 103 -8.80 2.31 -6.41
CA LEU A 103 -7.71 1.35 -6.64
C LEU A 103 -7.75 0.27 -5.56
N THR A 104 -7.80 -1.00 -5.96
CA THR A 104 -7.71 -2.15 -5.05
C THR A 104 -6.35 -2.84 -5.20
N ILE A 105 -5.67 -3.07 -4.09
CA ILE A 105 -4.38 -3.75 -4.02
C ILE A 105 -4.56 -5.04 -3.20
N SER A 106 -4.51 -6.20 -3.85
CA SER A 106 -4.76 -7.50 -3.21
C SER A 106 -3.54 -8.15 -2.58
N GLY A 107 -2.34 -7.78 -3.01
CA GLY A 107 -1.10 -8.22 -2.40
C GLY A 107 -0.64 -7.32 -1.27
N THR A 108 0.62 -7.51 -0.89
CA THR A 108 1.19 -7.01 0.36
C THR A 108 2.09 -5.79 0.18
N SER A 109 2.21 -5.24 -1.03
CA SER A 109 3.16 -4.17 -1.33
C SER A 109 2.60 -3.11 -2.27
N ALA A 110 2.83 -1.85 -1.93
CA ALA A 110 2.63 -0.69 -2.79
C ALA A 110 3.77 0.30 -2.60
N ILE A 111 4.33 0.83 -3.69
CA ILE A 111 5.37 1.85 -3.67
C ILE A 111 4.96 3.02 -4.57
N PHE A 112 4.72 4.18 -3.96
CA PHE A 112 4.51 5.46 -4.65
C PHE A 112 5.76 6.32 -4.46
N ALA A 113 6.57 6.44 -5.53
CA ALA A 113 7.89 7.07 -5.49
C ALA A 113 7.84 8.61 -5.59
N ASP A 114 8.95 9.30 -5.36
CA ASP A 114 9.06 10.77 -5.49
C ASP A 114 8.82 11.27 -6.92
N GLY A 115 9.14 10.43 -7.91
CA GLY A 115 9.06 10.77 -9.33
C GLY A 115 7.64 10.82 -9.88
N MET A 116 6.59 10.81 -9.06
CA MET A 116 5.19 10.82 -9.48
C MET A 116 4.32 11.65 -8.52
N SER A 117 3.10 12.00 -8.94
CA SER A 117 2.09 12.62 -8.07
C SER A 117 0.75 11.87 -8.07
N LEU A 118 0.03 11.88 -6.94
CA LEU A 118 -1.35 11.41 -6.89
C LEU A 118 -2.30 12.60 -6.99
N SER A 119 -3.42 12.39 -7.68
CA SER A 119 -4.55 13.31 -7.74
C SER A 119 -5.87 12.54 -7.60
N GLY A 120 -6.99 13.25 -7.52
CA GLY A 120 -8.29 12.66 -7.22
C GLY A 120 -8.47 12.33 -5.73
N SER A 121 -9.65 11.83 -5.40
CA SER A 121 -10.05 11.56 -4.00
C SER A 121 -10.64 10.17 -3.79
N ALA A 122 -10.62 9.30 -4.81
CA ALA A 122 -11.09 7.92 -4.66
C ALA A 122 -10.18 7.13 -3.70
N THR A 123 -10.68 6.00 -3.23
CA THR A 123 -10.03 5.24 -2.16
C THR A 123 -9.01 4.26 -2.71
N ILE A 124 -7.83 4.20 -2.10
CA ILE A 124 -6.87 3.10 -2.28
C ILE A 124 -7.17 2.05 -1.20
N THR A 125 -7.53 0.84 -1.61
CA THR A 125 -7.93 -0.24 -0.69
C THR A 125 -6.95 -1.41 -0.76
N PHE A 126 -6.32 -1.73 0.36
CA PHE A 126 -5.53 -2.94 0.57
C PHE A 126 -6.43 -4.04 1.14
N THR A 127 -6.49 -5.18 0.45
CA THR A 127 -7.36 -6.29 0.84
C THR A 127 -6.61 -7.52 1.38
N SER A 128 -5.27 -7.52 1.30
CA SER A 128 -4.45 -8.67 1.70
C SER A 128 -4.75 -9.10 3.14
N ALA A 129 -4.69 -10.42 3.38
CA ALA A 129 -4.79 -10.99 4.72
C ALA A 129 -3.43 -11.07 5.47
N SER A 130 -2.33 -10.67 4.83
CA SER A 130 -0.97 -10.77 5.36
C SER A 130 -0.36 -9.41 5.74
N ASN A 131 0.82 -9.46 6.38
CA ASN A 131 1.62 -8.26 6.64
C ASN A 131 1.79 -7.45 5.34
N THR A 132 1.49 -6.16 5.41
CA THR A 132 1.41 -5.28 4.25
C THR A 132 2.36 -4.09 4.43
N THR A 133 3.03 -3.69 3.37
CA THR A 133 3.92 -2.53 3.33
C THR A 133 3.43 -1.54 2.27
N LEU A 134 3.19 -0.31 2.68
CA LEU A 134 2.96 0.84 1.82
C LEU A 134 4.17 1.77 1.95
N THR A 135 4.90 2.00 0.87
CA THR A 135 5.98 2.97 0.82
C THR A 135 5.51 4.22 0.10
N LEU A 136 5.55 5.35 0.80
CA LEU A 136 5.26 6.69 0.31
C LEU A 136 6.56 7.48 0.34
N SER A 137 7.14 7.69 -0.84
CA SER A 137 8.33 8.52 -0.98
C SER A 137 7.97 9.90 -1.53
N ASN A 138 6.77 10.08 -2.09
CA ASN A 138 6.39 11.38 -2.64
C ASN A 138 6.34 12.51 -1.60
N THR A 139 7.01 13.60 -1.93
CA THR A 139 7.52 14.58 -0.96
C THR A 139 6.53 15.69 -0.61
N ALA A 140 5.35 15.77 -1.25
CA ALA A 140 4.43 16.91 -1.09
C ALA A 140 3.01 16.72 -1.68
N LYS A 141 2.36 15.56 -1.53
CA LYS A 141 1.03 15.34 -2.15
C LYS A 141 -0.02 14.83 -1.17
N THR A 142 -1.23 15.39 -1.29
CA THR A 142 -2.44 14.97 -0.61
C THR A 142 -2.95 13.68 -1.24
N PHE A 143 -3.01 12.61 -0.46
CA PHE A 143 -3.71 11.40 -0.85
C PHE A 143 -5.14 11.45 -0.36
N GLY A 144 -6.08 10.82 -1.06
CA GLY A 144 -7.45 10.59 -0.56
C GLY A 144 -7.50 9.55 0.56
N ASN A 145 -8.58 8.78 0.62
CA ASN A 145 -8.71 7.71 1.60
C ASN A 145 -7.75 6.54 1.30
N ILE A 146 -7.12 6.02 2.34
CA ILE A 146 -6.39 4.75 2.28
C ILE A 146 -7.04 3.79 3.26
N SER A 147 -7.43 2.60 2.80
CA SER A 147 -8.15 1.61 3.60
C SER A 147 -7.41 0.27 3.61
N PHE A 148 -7.16 -0.28 4.79
CA PHE A 148 -6.67 -1.63 4.99
C PHE A 148 -7.83 -2.47 5.52
N SER A 149 -8.54 -3.16 4.63
CA SER A 149 -9.89 -3.66 4.91
C SER A 149 -9.93 -4.98 5.66
N SER A 150 -8.81 -5.69 5.78
CA SER A 150 -8.79 -7.02 6.39
C SER A 150 -8.76 -6.95 7.92
N ASN A 151 -9.59 -7.79 8.57
CA ASN A 151 -9.74 -7.87 10.03
C ASN A 151 -8.87 -8.94 10.72
N THR A 152 -8.12 -9.72 9.94
CA THR A 152 -7.12 -10.67 10.47
C THR A 152 -5.97 -9.91 11.10
N ALA A 153 -5.48 -10.43 12.22
CA ALA A 153 -4.31 -9.89 12.91
C ALA A 153 -3.11 -9.81 11.97
N ARG A 154 -2.52 -8.61 11.85
CA ARG A 154 -1.44 -8.31 10.89
C ARG A 154 -0.64 -7.10 11.36
N THR A 155 0.50 -6.93 10.71
CA THR A 155 1.25 -5.67 10.71
C THR A 155 1.03 -4.93 9.39
N VAL A 156 0.68 -3.65 9.47
CA VAL A 156 0.71 -2.70 8.36
C VAL A 156 1.88 -1.77 8.58
N ASN A 157 2.86 -1.79 7.68
CA ASN A 157 3.97 -0.84 7.68
C ASN A 157 3.69 0.25 6.66
N VAL A 158 3.63 1.50 7.10
CA VAL A 158 3.63 2.65 6.20
C VAL A 158 4.98 3.33 6.33
N ASN A 159 5.76 3.29 5.26
CA ASN A 159 7.11 3.84 5.20
C ASN A 159 7.07 5.18 4.48
N PHE A 160 7.27 6.27 5.22
CA PHE A 160 7.40 7.63 4.70
C PHE A 160 8.88 7.86 4.37
N ALA A 161 9.30 7.49 3.16
CA ALA A 161 10.73 7.41 2.80
C ALA A 161 11.37 8.77 2.49
N SER A 162 10.58 9.82 2.27
CA SER A 162 11.11 11.17 2.09
C SER A 162 11.54 11.81 3.41
N SER A 163 12.46 12.78 3.33
CA SER A 163 12.78 13.71 4.43
C SER A 163 11.81 14.90 4.53
N ASN A 164 11.09 15.22 3.44
CA ASN A 164 10.09 16.30 3.44
C ASN A 164 8.79 15.84 4.12
N ALA A 165 8.09 16.78 4.76
CA ALA A 165 6.83 16.52 5.45
C ALA A 165 5.76 15.95 4.49
N ILE A 166 5.13 14.84 4.89
CA ILE A 166 4.02 14.24 4.15
C ILE A 166 2.72 14.69 4.81
N THR A 167 1.86 15.36 4.05
CA THR A 167 0.59 15.93 4.53
C THR A 167 -0.58 15.30 3.78
N GLN A 168 -1.35 14.46 4.47
CA GLN A 168 -2.67 14.04 4.05
C GLN A 168 -3.69 15.03 4.62
N THR A 169 -3.95 16.12 3.90
CA THR A 169 -4.94 17.15 4.33
C THR A 169 -6.39 16.71 4.09
N VAL A 170 -6.60 15.69 3.25
CA VAL A 170 -7.93 15.20 2.82
C VAL A 170 -7.97 13.68 2.98
N GLY A 171 -9.07 13.13 3.49
CA GLY A 171 -9.25 11.68 3.63
C GLY A 171 -8.79 11.10 4.97
N VAL A 172 -9.08 9.82 5.17
CA VAL A 172 -8.86 9.08 6.42
C VAL A 172 -8.04 7.83 6.15
N PHE A 173 -7.07 7.55 7.02
CA PHE A 173 -6.40 6.26 7.05
C PHE A 173 -7.26 5.28 7.84
N THR A 174 -7.85 4.29 7.17
CA THR A 174 -8.75 3.31 7.78
C THR A 174 -8.03 1.97 7.94
N VAL A 175 -8.03 1.40 9.14
CA VAL A 175 -7.50 0.05 9.41
C VAL A 175 -8.58 -0.85 10.02
N GLY A 176 -8.59 -2.11 9.58
CA GLY A 176 -9.47 -3.14 10.14
C GLY A 176 -9.17 -3.50 11.60
N ASN A 177 -9.84 -4.54 12.08
CA ASN A 177 -9.64 -5.02 13.45
C ASN A 177 -8.27 -5.70 13.64
N ASN A 178 -7.72 -5.65 14.85
CA ASN A 178 -6.50 -6.36 15.27
C ASN A 178 -5.24 -5.97 14.45
N VAL A 179 -5.15 -4.73 14.00
CA VAL A 179 -4.03 -4.25 13.19
C VAL A 179 -2.95 -3.65 14.09
N THR A 180 -1.69 -4.05 13.87
CA THR A 180 -0.53 -3.28 14.29
C THR A 180 -0.13 -2.34 13.16
N LEU A 181 -0.27 -1.04 13.35
CA LEU A 181 0.10 -0.02 12.37
C LEU A 181 1.44 0.59 12.76
N ASN A 182 2.44 0.46 11.90
CA ASN A 182 3.75 1.07 12.04
C ASN A 182 3.88 2.24 11.06
N LEU A 183 4.19 3.44 11.55
CA LEU A 183 4.39 4.62 10.70
C LEU A 183 5.88 5.04 10.75
N ASN A 184 6.65 4.57 9.78
CA ASN A 184 8.11 4.69 9.78
C ASN A 184 8.61 5.89 8.95
N GLY A 185 9.82 6.37 9.22
CA GLY A 185 10.56 7.29 8.33
C GLY A 185 10.77 8.70 8.91
N PRO A 186 11.67 9.50 8.30
CA PRO A 186 12.21 10.72 8.90
C PRO A 186 11.29 11.95 8.77
N ALA A 187 10.36 11.95 7.82
CA ALA A 187 9.45 13.06 7.58
C ALA A 187 8.47 13.32 8.72
N ASN A 188 8.12 14.60 8.91
CA ASN A 188 6.92 14.99 9.64
C ASN A 188 5.67 14.43 8.93
N LYS A 189 4.73 13.86 9.66
CA LYS A 189 3.57 13.15 9.10
C LYS A 189 2.31 13.88 9.55
N VAL A 190 1.55 14.47 8.64
CA VAL A 190 0.29 15.13 8.98
C VAL A 190 -0.87 14.33 8.39
N PHE A 191 -1.81 13.88 9.22
CA PHE A 191 -2.98 13.11 8.77
C PHE A 191 -4.28 13.87 9.02
N GLY A 192 -5.21 13.79 8.06
CA GLY A 192 -6.56 14.33 8.14
C GLY A 192 -7.48 13.51 9.05
N GLY A 193 -7.07 12.28 9.40
CA GLY A 193 -7.73 11.43 10.38
C GLY A 193 -7.25 9.98 10.29
N ILE A 194 -7.42 9.24 11.39
CA ILE A 194 -7.18 7.79 11.44
C ILE A 194 -8.45 7.16 11.98
N SER A 195 -9.00 6.17 11.27
CA SER A 195 -10.11 5.36 11.76
C SER A 195 -9.65 3.92 11.91
N CYS A 196 -9.98 3.30 13.04
CA CYS A 196 -9.77 1.87 13.22
C CYS A 196 -11.04 1.16 13.67
N GLY A 197 -11.11 -0.12 13.34
CA GLY A 197 -12.01 -1.05 14.01
C GLY A 197 -11.61 -1.28 15.48
N THR A 198 -11.72 -2.52 15.95
CA THR A 198 -11.35 -2.91 17.32
C THR A 198 -9.86 -3.34 17.40
N ASN A 199 -9.24 -3.19 18.58
CA ASN A 199 -7.84 -3.60 18.83
C ASN A 199 -6.78 -3.04 17.86
N LEU A 200 -6.65 -1.71 17.77
CA LEU A 200 -5.50 -1.09 17.10
C LEU A 200 -4.28 -1.07 18.03
N ARG A 201 -3.10 -1.47 17.53
CA ARG A 201 -1.81 -1.10 18.13
C ARG A 201 -1.08 -0.17 17.19
N LEU A 202 -0.72 1.03 17.63
CA LEU A 202 0.03 2.00 16.84
C LEU A 202 1.48 2.02 17.33
N TYR A 203 2.45 1.91 16.43
CA TYR A 203 3.86 1.99 16.76
C TYR A 203 4.52 3.11 15.95
N GLN A 204 5.30 3.93 16.64
CA GLN A 204 6.10 5.04 16.10
C GLN A 204 5.28 6.15 15.43
N LEU A 205 4.96 7.20 16.20
CA LEU A 205 4.50 8.49 15.70
C LEU A 205 5.61 9.55 15.84
N ASN A 206 6.87 9.18 15.59
CA ASN A 206 7.95 10.18 15.63
C ASN A 206 7.65 11.27 14.58
N ASN A 207 7.55 12.51 15.05
CA ASN A 207 7.21 13.69 14.24
C ASN A 207 5.86 13.61 13.51
N ALA A 208 4.87 12.90 14.04
CA ALA A 208 3.55 12.79 13.42
C ALA A 208 2.49 13.63 14.14
N THR A 209 1.71 14.42 13.38
CA THR A 209 0.55 15.19 13.82
C THR A 209 -0.73 14.66 13.16
N VAL A 210 -1.79 14.46 13.93
CA VAL A 210 -3.13 14.15 13.39
C VAL A 210 -4.00 15.39 13.58
N ASN A 211 -4.25 16.13 12.49
CA ASN A 211 -5.00 17.40 12.49
C ASN A 211 -6.52 17.20 12.43
N GLY A 212 -6.98 15.95 12.41
CA GLY A 212 -8.40 15.60 12.40
C GLY A 212 -8.76 14.63 13.51
N THR A 213 -9.86 13.90 13.33
CA THR A 213 -10.36 13.00 14.36
C THR A 213 -9.70 11.62 14.25
N ALA A 214 -9.12 11.14 15.34
CA ALA A 214 -8.78 9.73 15.50
C ALA A 214 -10.02 8.98 16.02
N ASN A 215 -10.71 8.22 15.16
CA ASN A 215 -11.89 7.43 15.50
C ASN A 215 -11.49 5.99 15.84
N LEU A 216 -11.63 5.61 17.10
CA LEU A 216 -11.23 4.29 17.60
C LEU A 216 -12.44 3.44 17.97
N GLY A 217 -12.50 2.19 17.50
CA GLY A 217 -13.59 1.25 17.81
C GLY A 217 -13.55 0.73 19.27
N ALA A 218 -14.58 -0.03 19.67
CA ALA A 218 -14.68 -0.59 21.02
C ALA A 218 -13.49 -1.53 21.37
N SER A 219 -13.06 -1.52 22.64
CA SER A 219 -11.98 -2.38 23.15
C SER A 219 -10.57 -2.15 22.57
N THR A 220 -10.28 -1.00 21.96
CA THR A 220 -8.93 -0.68 21.44
C THR A 220 -7.93 -0.34 22.55
N SER A 221 -6.71 -0.88 22.49
CA SER A 221 -5.56 -0.43 23.30
C SER A 221 -4.68 0.53 22.48
N LEU A 222 -4.88 1.84 22.59
CA LEU A 222 -4.01 2.80 21.92
C LEU A 222 -2.68 2.95 22.67
N THR A 223 -1.60 2.41 22.10
CA THR A 223 -0.24 2.75 22.50
C THR A 223 0.29 3.79 21.52
N ILE A 224 0.73 4.95 22.00
CA ILE A 224 1.50 5.93 21.22
C ILE A 224 2.88 6.01 21.85
N SER A 225 3.91 5.73 21.07
CA SER A 225 5.30 5.78 21.52
C SER A 225 6.16 6.56 20.52
N GLY A 226 7.11 7.36 21.03
CA GLY A 226 7.99 8.24 20.25
C GLY A 226 8.05 9.68 20.80
N ALA A 227 8.92 10.52 20.23
CA ALA A 227 9.01 11.94 20.56
C ALA A 227 8.34 12.80 19.47
N GLY A 228 7.77 13.97 19.85
CA GLY A 228 7.25 14.95 18.89
C GLY A 228 5.90 14.59 18.23
N TYR A 229 4.98 13.97 18.96
CA TYR A 229 3.63 13.64 18.48
C TYR A 229 2.58 14.68 18.91
N GLY A 230 1.52 14.86 18.10
CA GLY A 230 0.36 15.68 18.42
C GLY A 230 -0.93 15.08 17.84
N VAL A 231 -2.00 14.99 18.62
CA VAL A 231 -3.33 14.53 18.15
C VAL A 231 -4.36 15.55 18.62
N ASP A 232 -5.05 16.18 17.68
CA ASP A 232 -5.99 17.27 17.99
C ASP A 232 -7.25 16.77 18.69
N ASN A 233 -7.81 15.64 18.23
CA ASN A 233 -9.02 15.06 18.81
C ASN A 233 -9.01 13.52 18.72
N VAL A 234 -9.29 12.85 19.84
CA VAL A 234 -9.45 11.39 19.91
C VAL A 234 -10.88 11.06 20.32
N VAL A 235 -11.61 10.37 19.46
CA VAL A 235 -13.00 9.95 19.68
C VAL A 235 -13.06 8.44 19.80
N PHE A 236 -13.64 7.95 20.91
CA PHE A 236 -13.82 6.54 21.19
C PHE A 236 -15.28 6.13 21.01
N ASN A 237 -15.55 5.16 20.14
CA ASN A 237 -16.89 4.67 19.86
C ASN A 237 -17.18 3.36 20.64
N GLY A 238 -16.95 3.34 21.97
CA GLY A 238 -17.22 2.21 22.86
C GLY A 238 -16.42 2.20 24.19
N PRO A 239 -16.65 1.23 25.10
CA PRO A 239 -15.91 1.11 26.37
C PRO A 239 -14.43 0.72 26.18
N MET A 240 -13.53 1.24 27.03
CA MET A 240 -12.07 1.14 26.87
C MET A 240 -11.33 0.84 28.20
N SER A 241 -10.14 0.23 28.10
CA SER A 241 -9.05 0.33 29.07
C SER A 241 -7.87 1.06 28.42
N LEU A 242 -7.53 2.27 28.91
CA LEU A 242 -6.37 3.02 28.45
C LEU A 242 -5.13 2.60 29.24
N THR A 243 -4.10 2.10 28.56
CA THR A 243 -2.77 1.92 29.15
C THR A 243 -1.81 2.87 28.45
N GLN A 244 -1.67 4.08 28.98
CA GLN A 244 -0.65 5.02 28.52
C GLN A 244 0.67 4.70 29.23
N THR A 245 1.67 4.19 28.50
CA THR A 245 3.04 4.10 29.01
C THR A 245 3.83 5.27 28.44
N LEU A 246 3.98 6.35 29.22
CA LEU A 246 4.97 7.38 28.89
C LEU A 246 6.36 6.79 29.16
N ILE A 247 7.12 6.55 28.10
CA ILE A 247 8.56 6.28 28.20
C ILE A 247 9.22 7.62 27.86
N TYR A 248 9.81 8.25 28.89
CA TYR A 248 10.58 9.49 28.76
C TYR A 248 11.88 9.26 27.99
#